data_AF-A0A256FUJ4-F1
#
_entry.id   AF-A0A256FUJ4-F1
#
_cell.length_a   1.000
_cell.length_b   1.000
_cell.length_c   1.000
_cell.angle_alpha   90.00
_cell.angle_beta   90.00
_cell.angle_gamma   90.00
#
_symmetry.space_group_name_H-M   'P 1'
#
loop_
_entity.id
_entity.type
_entity.pdbx_description
1 polymer ?
#
loop_
_entity_poly.entity_id
_entity_poly.type
_entity_poly.pdbx_seq_one_letter_code
_entity_poly.pdbx_strand_id
1 'polypeptide(L)'
;MATAWALALGFVAADIWAVGSKADQATSDERSAIVRLIGTANSPAINAPQLREALIKYRTAVIDDEWTKNINLRPVASVETALQNIRNEIFAISQSGIPTPIISHLLNDFDILQNSRNLRLAVGTTSVDAYKWYLVLALTLMTIMTIASTHADRTRAGSMALTIFSFSATLCLWILAIHANPYQGLEKLEPTLLLTENAPQT
;
A
#
# COMPACT_ATOMS: atom_id res chain seq x y z
N MET A 1 23.36 -13.58 -20.68
CA MET A 1 22.29 -12.55 -20.76
C MET A 1 21.02 -13.01 -20.07
N ALA A 2 20.44 -14.16 -20.43
CA ALA A 2 19.21 -14.66 -19.80
C ALA A 2 19.29 -14.79 -18.25
N THR A 3 20.42 -15.24 -17.70
CA THR A 3 20.64 -15.32 -16.24
C THR A 3 20.67 -13.94 -15.56
N ALA A 4 21.39 -12.98 -16.15
CA ALA A 4 21.44 -11.60 -15.67
C ALA A 4 20.05 -10.94 -15.74
N TRP A 5 19.31 -11.19 -16.82
CA TRP A 5 17.92 -10.76 -16.97
C TRP A 5 17.03 -11.32 -15.85
N ALA A 6 17.08 -12.63 -15.60
CA ALA A 6 16.27 -13.27 -14.55
C ALA A 6 16.58 -12.72 -13.16
N LEU A 7 17.85 -12.41 -12.88
CA LEU A 7 18.28 -11.83 -11.60
C LEU A 7 17.81 -10.38 -11.44
N ALA A 8 17.93 -9.55 -12.48
CA ALA A 8 17.41 -8.18 -12.46
C ALA A 8 15.88 -8.17 -12.30
N LEU A 9 15.18 -9.05 -13.02
CA LEU A 9 13.75 -9.27 -12.89
C LEU A 9 13.37 -9.60 -11.45
N GLY A 10 14.07 -10.56 -10.83
CA GLY A 10 13.84 -10.96 -9.44
C GLY A 10 14.01 -9.82 -8.43
N PHE A 11 14.99 -8.93 -8.63
CA PHE A 11 15.16 -7.75 -7.76
C PHE A 11 14.03 -6.73 -7.90
N VAL A 12 13.57 -6.45 -9.13
CA VAL A 12 12.40 -5.57 -9.32
C VAL A 12 11.16 -6.17 -8.67
N ALA A 13 11.01 -7.49 -8.82
CA ALA A 13 9.90 -8.23 -8.24
C ALA A 13 9.91 -8.14 -6.71
N ALA A 14 11.04 -8.42 -6.07
CA ALA A 14 11.20 -8.34 -4.62
C ALA A 14 10.86 -6.93 -4.07
N ASP A 15 11.29 -5.87 -4.75
CA ASP A 15 10.95 -4.50 -4.39
C ASP A 15 9.45 -4.24 -4.48
N ILE A 16 8.80 -4.68 -5.56
CA ILE A 16 7.36 -4.51 -5.77
C ILE A 16 6.57 -5.18 -4.65
N TRP A 17 6.88 -6.43 -4.31
CA TRP A 17 6.21 -7.12 -3.21
C TRP A 17 6.51 -6.48 -1.85
N ALA A 18 7.72 -5.97 -1.63
CA ALA A 18 8.05 -5.26 -0.39
C ALA A 18 7.25 -3.95 -0.26
N VAL A 19 7.04 -3.22 -1.36
CA VAL A 19 6.19 -2.01 -1.38
C VAL A 19 4.72 -2.38 -1.14
N GLY A 20 4.21 -3.42 -1.79
CA GLY A 20 2.86 -3.93 -1.58
C GLY A 20 2.61 -4.35 -0.13
N SER A 21 3.50 -5.17 0.44
CA SER A 21 3.41 -5.61 1.84
C SER A 21 3.46 -4.44 2.83
N LYS A 22 4.23 -3.39 2.55
CA LYS A 22 4.22 -2.16 3.37
C LYS A 22 2.89 -1.40 3.26
N ALA A 23 2.29 -1.32 2.07
CA ALA A 23 0.99 -0.70 1.86
C ALA A 23 -0.11 -1.45 2.64
N ASP A 24 -0.09 -2.78 2.57
CA ASP A 24 -1.00 -3.66 3.32
C ASP A 24 -0.85 -3.48 4.82
N GLN A 25 0.39 -3.52 5.32
CA GLN A 25 0.69 -3.38 6.73
C GLN A 25 0.21 -2.01 7.25
N ALA A 26 0.54 -0.92 6.56
CA ALA A 26 0.11 0.43 6.93
C ALA A 26 -1.42 0.55 6.97
N THR A 27 -2.12 -0.06 6.01
CA THR A 27 -3.59 -0.08 5.96
C THR A 27 -4.17 -0.89 7.11
N SER A 28 -3.60 -2.05 7.41
CA SER A 28 -4.06 -2.91 8.50
C SER A 28 -3.83 -2.27 9.87
N ASP A 29 -2.71 -1.57 10.06
CA ASP A 29 -2.40 -0.86 11.30
C ASP A 29 -3.32 0.35 11.50
N GLU A 30 -3.60 1.12 10.45
CA GLU A 30 -4.55 2.24 10.48
C GLU A 30 -5.95 1.74 10.84
N ARG A 31 -6.43 0.70 10.15
CA ARG A 31 -7.70 0.02 10.45
C ARG A 31 -7.77 -0.46 11.89
N SER A 32 -6.72 -1.14 12.36
CA SER A 32 -6.68 -1.70 13.72
C SER A 32 -6.74 -0.60 14.77
N ALA A 33 -6.06 0.53 14.54
CA ALA A 33 -6.12 1.69 15.42
C ALA A 33 -7.52 2.33 15.42
N ILE A 34 -8.18 2.48 14.26
CA ILE A 34 -9.57 2.95 14.18
C ILE A 34 -10.51 2.04 14.98
N VAL A 35 -10.40 0.71 14.81
CA VAL A 35 -11.24 -0.26 15.52
C VAL A 35 -11.03 -0.18 17.03
N ARG A 36 -9.79 -0.10 17.50
CA ARG A 36 -9.48 0.07 18.93
C ARG A 36 -10.06 1.36 19.49
N LEU A 37 -9.83 2.49 18.81
CA LEU A 37 -10.35 3.80 19.23
C LEU A 37 -11.88 3.82 19.29
N ILE A 38 -12.58 3.26 18.29
CA ILE A 38 -14.04 3.14 18.30
C ILE A 38 -14.50 2.22 19.45
N GLY A 39 -13.82 1.09 19.66
CA GLY A 39 -14.12 0.17 20.75
C GLY A 39 -13.97 0.82 22.13
N THR A 40 -12.89 1.57 22.34
CA THR A 40 -12.65 2.34 23.58
C THR A 40 -13.68 3.45 23.76
N ALA A 41 -14.05 4.18 22.69
CA ALA A 41 -15.09 5.22 22.74
C ALA A 41 -16.48 4.66 23.09
N ASN A 42 -16.79 3.44 22.66
CA ASN A 42 -18.04 2.73 22.96
C ASN A 42 -18.06 2.04 24.33
N SER A 43 -16.92 1.95 25.02
CA SER A 43 -16.87 1.33 26.33
C SER A 43 -17.77 2.08 27.31
N PRO A 44 -18.60 1.39 28.12
CA PRO A 44 -19.46 2.04 29.11
C PRO A 44 -18.71 2.94 30.10
N ALA A 45 -17.41 2.69 30.31
CA ALA A 45 -16.56 3.48 31.20
C ALA A 45 -16.24 4.88 30.65
N ILE A 46 -16.28 5.07 29.32
CA ILE A 46 -15.97 6.34 28.66
C ILE A 46 -17.22 6.93 28.02
N ASN A 47 -17.98 6.10 27.28
CA ASN A 47 -19.18 6.47 26.55
C ASN A 47 -19.03 7.82 25.80
N ALA A 48 -18.13 7.87 24.82
CA ALA A 48 -17.80 9.08 24.06
C ALA A 48 -18.36 9.03 22.63
N PRO A 49 -19.66 9.31 22.42
CA PRO A 49 -20.26 9.26 21.09
C PRO A 49 -19.67 10.28 20.11
N GLN A 50 -19.20 11.44 20.60
CA GLN A 50 -18.55 12.47 19.77
C GLN A 50 -17.22 11.99 19.22
N LEU A 51 -16.39 11.33 20.04
CA LEU A 51 -15.15 10.69 19.58
C LEU A 51 -15.43 9.62 18.53
N ARG A 52 -16.45 8.77 18.75
CA ARG A 52 -16.86 7.78 17.75
C ARG A 52 -17.27 8.42 16.43
N GLU A 53 -18.08 9.49 16.48
CA GLU A 53 -18.51 10.19 15.28
C GLU A 53 -17.31 10.82 14.53
N ALA A 54 -16.36 11.41 15.26
CA ALA A 54 -15.13 11.95 14.70
C ALA A 54 -14.29 10.87 13.99
N LEU A 55 -14.17 9.67 14.57
CA LEU A 55 -13.47 8.52 13.97
C LEU A 55 -14.16 8.00 12.71
N ILE A 56 -15.49 7.94 12.70
CA ILE A 56 -16.26 7.55 11.51
C ILE A 56 -16.06 8.58 10.39
N LYS A 57 -16.14 9.88 10.71
CA LYS A 57 -15.89 10.97 9.75
C LYS A 57 -14.47 10.94 9.19
N TYR A 58 -13.47 10.68 10.04
CA TYR A 58 -12.08 10.48 9.61
C TYR A 58 -11.98 9.35 8.60
N ARG A 59 -12.51 8.17 8.94
CA ARG A 59 -12.46 7.00 8.06
C ARG A 59 -13.14 7.27 6.71
N THR A 60 -14.30 7.91 6.71
CA THR A 60 -15.00 8.29 5.47
C THR A 60 -14.18 9.29 4.65
N ALA A 61 -13.62 10.33 5.27
CA ALA A 61 -12.77 11.29 4.58
C ALA A 61 -11.52 10.64 3.97
N VAL A 62 -10.90 9.69 4.67
CA VAL A 62 -9.77 8.91 4.14
C VAL A 62 -10.18 8.11 2.89
N ILE A 63 -11.29 7.38 2.96
CA ILE A 63 -11.78 6.56 1.86
C ILE A 63 -12.12 7.42 0.64
N ASP A 64 -12.86 8.50 0.84
CA ASP A 64 -13.39 9.31 -0.26
C ASP A 64 -12.33 10.24 -0.84
N ASP A 65 -11.60 10.95 0.01
CA ASP A 65 -10.74 12.05 -0.43
C ASP A 65 -9.29 11.63 -0.64
N GLU A 66 -8.70 10.84 0.26
CA GLU A 66 -7.30 10.40 0.12
C GLU A 66 -7.16 9.21 -0.81
N TRP A 67 -7.98 8.17 -0.58
CA TRP A 67 -7.84 6.91 -1.29
C TRP A 67 -8.47 6.97 -2.66
N THR A 68 -9.75 7.30 -2.74
CA THR A 68 -10.50 7.25 -4.01
C THR A 68 -10.11 8.40 -4.94
N LYS A 69 -10.13 9.65 -4.45
CA LYS A 69 -9.83 10.83 -5.30
C LYS A 69 -8.35 11.07 -5.52
N ASN A 70 -7.51 10.87 -4.50
CA ASN A 70 -6.09 11.23 -4.55
C ASN A 70 -5.15 10.01 -4.56
N ILE A 71 -5.66 8.77 -4.63
CA ILE A 71 -4.86 7.53 -4.76
C ILE A 71 -3.67 7.48 -3.79
N ASN A 72 -3.88 8.01 -2.58
CA ASN A 72 -2.90 8.09 -1.49
C ASN A 72 -1.60 8.84 -1.82
N LEU A 73 -1.63 9.75 -2.80
CA LEU A 73 -0.44 10.51 -3.23
C LEU A 73 -0.11 11.69 -2.31
N ARG A 74 -1.06 12.17 -1.50
CA ARG A 74 -0.84 13.34 -0.64
C ARG A 74 -1.88 13.42 0.47
N PRO A 75 -1.53 14.07 1.59
CA PRO A 75 -2.51 14.46 2.60
C PRO A 75 -3.59 15.37 2.02
N VAL A 76 -4.83 15.23 2.50
CA VAL A 76 -5.96 16.09 2.12
C VAL A 76 -6.50 16.86 3.33
N ALA A 77 -6.88 18.12 3.13
CA ALA A 77 -7.32 19.03 4.19
C ALA A 77 -8.56 18.54 4.97
N SER A 78 -9.48 17.80 4.32
CA SER A 78 -10.65 17.19 4.98
C SER A 78 -10.23 16.15 6.02
N VAL A 79 -9.23 15.34 5.70
CA VAL A 79 -8.68 14.31 6.60
C VAL A 79 -7.90 14.96 7.74
N GLU A 80 -7.11 16.00 7.47
CA GLU A 80 -6.43 16.77 8.52
C GLU A 80 -7.41 17.40 9.52
N THR A 81 -8.52 17.94 9.00
CA THR A 81 -9.60 18.49 9.84
C THR A 81 -10.22 17.39 10.71
N ALA A 82 -10.47 16.20 10.14
CA ALA A 82 -11.01 15.07 10.88
C ALA A 82 -10.05 14.56 11.97
N LEU A 83 -8.74 14.51 11.70
CA LEU A 83 -7.71 14.18 12.69
C LEU A 83 -7.68 15.19 13.84
N GLN A 84 -7.79 16.49 13.53
CA GLN A 84 -7.83 17.52 14.56
C GLN A 84 -9.10 17.40 15.42
N ASN A 85 -10.24 17.04 14.83
CA ASN A 85 -11.47 16.79 15.58
C ASN A 85 -11.29 15.62 16.55
N ILE A 86 -10.71 14.49 16.11
CA ILE A 86 -10.40 13.35 17.01
C ILE A 86 -9.53 13.81 18.18
N ARG A 87 -8.47 14.56 17.90
CA ARG A 87 -7.56 15.09 18.93
C ARG A 87 -8.31 15.97 19.94
N ASN A 88 -9.18 16.86 19.47
CA ASN A 88 -9.99 17.73 20.33
C ASN A 88 -10.93 16.91 21.23
N GLU A 89 -11.56 15.85 20.71
CA GLU A 89 -12.43 14.96 21.49
C GLU A 89 -11.63 14.19 22.57
N ILE A 90 -10.44 13.68 22.25
CA ILE A 90 -9.56 13.03 23.24
C ILE A 90 -9.19 14.02 24.36
N PHE A 91 -8.88 15.28 24.02
CA PHE A 91 -8.62 16.32 25.02
C PHE A 91 -9.85 16.66 25.86
N ALA A 92 -11.05 16.70 25.27
CA ALA A 92 -12.29 16.91 26.03
C ALA A 92 -12.53 15.78 27.05
N ILE A 93 -12.30 14.53 26.66
CA ILE A 93 -12.40 13.36 27.56
C ILE A 93 -11.35 13.44 28.69
N SER A 94 -10.16 13.97 28.43
CA SER A 94 -9.13 14.14 29.47
C SER A 94 -9.56 15.09 30.60
N GLN A 95 -10.50 16.00 30.32
CA GLN A 95 -11.03 16.96 31.29
C GLN A 95 -12.22 16.40 32.10
N SER A 96 -12.79 15.26 31.71
CA SER A 96 -13.99 14.69 32.35
C SER A 96 -13.69 13.73 33.51
N GLY A 97 -12.44 13.72 34.01
CA GLY A 97 -12.05 12.91 35.17
C GLY A 97 -11.77 11.44 34.85
N ILE A 98 -11.63 11.08 33.57
CA ILE A 98 -11.20 9.75 33.14
C ILE A 98 -9.74 9.49 33.60
N PRO A 99 -9.42 8.29 34.12
CA PRO A 99 -8.06 7.95 34.55
C PRO A 99 -6.99 8.21 33.48
N THR A 100 -5.89 8.86 33.87
CA THR A 100 -4.74 9.16 33.00
C THR A 100 -4.22 7.97 32.18
N PRO A 101 -4.16 6.72 32.71
CA PRO A 101 -3.75 5.57 31.90
C PRO A 101 -4.64 5.31 30.68
N ILE A 102 -5.95 5.55 30.79
CA ILE A 102 -6.91 5.37 29.69
C ILE A 102 -6.70 6.45 28.63
N ILE A 103 -6.51 7.71 29.05
CA ILE A 103 -6.20 8.81 28.14
C ILE A 103 -4.87 8.57 27.41
N SER A 104 -3.87 8.07 28.12
CA SER A 104 -2.56 7.73 27.53
C SER A 104 -2.69 6.63 26.49
N HIS A 105 -3.54 5.62 26.74
CA HIS A 105 -3.83 4.57 25.77
C HIS A 105 -4.55 5.13 24.52
N LEU A 106 -5.54 6.02 24.70
CA LEU A 106 -6.23 6.69 23.58
C LEU A 106 -5.27 7.52 22.72
N LEU A 107 -4.37 8.28 23.35
CA LEU A 107 -3.35 9.06 22.65
C LEU A 107 -2.38 8.16 21.89
N ASN A 108 -1.92 7.07 22.50
CA ASN A 108 -1.06 6.09 21.84
C ASN A 108 -1.74 5.46 20.61
N ASP A 109 -3.01 5.05 20.72
CA ASP A 109 -3.76 4.52 19.58
C ASP A 109 -3.99 5.57 18.49
N PHE A 110 -4.21 6.82 18.86
CA PHE A 110 -4.31 7.94 17.92
C PHE A 110 -2.99 8.21 17.18
N ASP A 111 -1.86 8.13 17.89
CA ASP A 111 -0.52 8.26 17.28
C ASP A 111 -0.24 7.11 16.31
N ILE A 112 -0.63 5.87 16.66
CA ILE A 112 -0.53 4.72 15.75
C ILE A 112 -1.39 4.95 14.50
N LEU A 113 -2.62 5.44 14.64
CA LEU A 113 -3.50 5.78 13.51
C LEU A 113 -2.82 6.81 12.58
N GLN A 114 -2.29 7.90 13.13
CA GLN A 114 -1.65 8.96 12.37
C GLN A 114 -0.37 8.47 11.68
N ASN A 115 0.48 7.71 12.38
CA ASN A 115 1.70 7.13 11.82
C ASN A 115 1.39 6.14 10.69
N SER A 116 0.37 5.31 10.86
CA SER A 116 -0.05 4.32 9.86
C SER A 116 -0.58 5.00 8.60
N ARG A 117 -1.41 6.05 8.75
CA ARG A 117 -1.83 6.91 7.63
C ARG A 117 -0.63 7.54 6.92
N ASN A 118 0.30 8.12 7.68
CA ASN A 118 1.46 8.78 7.10
C ASN A 118 2.34 7.79 6.32
N LEU A 119 2.51 6.57 6.83
CA LEU A 119 3.19 5.50 6.13
C LEU A 119 2.45 5.09 4.85
N ARG A 120 1.12 4.96 4.90
CA ARG A 120 0.27 4.68 3.73
C ARG A 120 0.45 5.73 2.63
N LEU A 121 0.41 7.02 2.99
CA LEU A 121 0.66 8.12 2.05
C LEU A 121 2.09 8.13 1.51
N ALA A 122 3.09 7.87 2.37
CA ALA A 122 4.49 7.79 1.97
C ALA A 122 4.72 6.66 0.95
N VAL A 123 4.11 5.49 1.17
CA VAL A 123 4.13 4.39 0.19
C VAL A 123 3.45 4.80 -1.11
N GLY A 124 2.33 5.53 -1.06
CA GLY A 124 1.65 6.02 -2.25
C GLY A 124 2.50 6.95 -3.11
N THR A 125 3.35 7.75 -2.47
CA THR A 125 4.34 8.60 -3.17
C THR A 125 5.62 7.88 -3.60
N THR A 126 5.84 6.64 -3.13
CA THR A 126 7.03 5.87 -3.47
C THR A 126 6.81 5.19 -4.81
N SER A 127 7.58 5.60 -5.82
CA SER A 127 7.66 4.87 -7.08
C SER A 127 8.82 3.87 -7.05
N VAL A 128 8.62 2.67 -7.61
CA VAL A 128 9.75 1.80 -7.98
C VAL A 128 10.68 2.58 -8.89
N ASP A 129 11.98 2.53 -8.59
CA ASP A 129 13.00 3.27 -9.34
C ASP A 129 12.93 2.95 -10.84
N ALA A 130 12.70 4.00 -11.65
CA ALA A 130 12.62 3.92 -13.11
C ALA A 130 13.88 3.28 -13.72
N TYR A 131 15.05 3.45 -13.11
CA TYR A 131 16.29 2.86 -13.60
C TYR A 131 16.28 1.32 -13.55
N LYS A 132 15.56 0.72 -12.59
CA LYS A 132 15.44 -0.75 -12.52
C LYS A 132 14.57 -1.28 -13.65
N TRP A 133 13.51 -0.55 -14.01
CA TRP A 133 12.70 -0.87 -15.19
C TRP A 133 13.52 -0.78 -16.48
N TYR A 134 14.31 0.28 -16.64
CA TYR A 134 15.21 0.41 -17.78
C TYR A 134 16.22 -0.73 -17.85
N LEU A 135 16.78 -1.16 -16.72
CA LEU A 135 17.71 -2.28 -16.66
C LEU A 135 17.05 -3.59 -17.13
N VAL A 136 15.86 -3.93 -16.61
CA VAL A 136 15.16 -5.16 -16.98
C VAL A 136 14.78 -5.14 -18.46
N LEU A 137 14.27 -4.02 -18.99
CA LEU A 137 13.92 -3.89 -20.40
C LEU A 137 15.16 -3.98 -21.31
N ALA A 138 16.27 -3.33 -20.94
CA ALA A 138 17.52 -3.42 -21.68
C ALA A 138 18.06 -4.86 -21.71
N LEU A 139 18.06 -5.56 -20.58
CA LEU A 139 18.49 -6.95 -20.50
C LEU A 139 17.55 -7.91 -21.26
N THR A 140 16.26 -7.57 -21.36
CA THR A 140 15.29 -8.30 -22.20
C THR A 140 15.71 -8.21 -23.66
N LEU A 141 15.96 -6.99 -24.16
CA LEU A 141 16.42 -6.75 -25.53
C LEU A 141 17.78 -7.42 -25.79
N MET A 142 18.74 -7.30 -24.89
CA MET A 142 20.05 -7.96 -25.02
C MET A 142 19.93 -9.48 -25.05
N THR A 143 18.99 -10.06 -24.32
CA THR A 143 18.75 -11.51 -24.34
C THR A 143 18.15 -11.93 -25.68
N ILE A 144 17.19 -11.19 -26.24
CA ILE A 144 16.66 -11.41 -27.59
C ILE A 144 17.79 -11.36 -28.63
N MET A 145 18.64 -10.33 -28.59
CA MET A 145 19.79 -10.21 -29.50
C MET A 145 20.76 -11.39 -29.36
N THR A 146 21.03 -11.83 -28.13
CA THR A 146 21.90 -12.99 -27.86
C THR A 146 21.31 -14.28 -28.44
N ILE A 147 20.01 -14.51 -28.28
CA ILE A 147 19.34 -15.69 -28.85
C ILE A 147 19.40 -15.64 -30.37
N ALA A 148 19.08 -14.48 -30.97
CA ALA A 148 19.12 -14.28 -32.41
C ALA A 148 20.52 -14.52 -32.99
N SER A 149 21.57 -13.96 -32.37
CA SER A 149 22.95 -14.15 -32.83
C SER A 149 23.43 -15.59 -32.67
N THR A 150 23.06 -16.27 -31.58
CA THR A 150 23.46 -17.66 -31.30
C THR A 150 22.84 -18.64 -32.29
N HIS A 151 21.63 -18.35 -32.79
CA HIS A 151 20.90 -19.21 -33.72
C HIS A 151 20.85 -18.66 -35.14
N ALA A 152 21.76 -17.74 -35.51
CA ALA A 152 21.78 -17.11 -36.84
C ALA A 152 21.82 -18.15 -37.97
N ASP A 153 22.58 -19.23 -37.81
CA ASP A 153 22.71 -20.30 -38.81
C ASP A 153 21.57 -21.34 -38.78
N ARG A 154 20.69 -21.28 -37.77
CA ARG A 154 19.59 -22.24 -37.55
C ARG A 154 18.30 -21.51 -37.22
N THR A 155 17.78 -20.80 -38.21
CA THR A 155 16.61 -19.90 -38.08
C THR A 155 15.37 -20.57 -37.48
N ARG A 156 15.08 -21.84 -37.80
CA ARG A 156 13.95 -22.57 -37.19
C ARG A 156 14.12 -22.76 -35.68
N ALA A 157 15.32 -23.13 -35.24
CA ALA A 157 15.62 -23.29 -33.82
C ALA A 157 15.64 -21.92 -33.10
N GLY A 158 16.20 -20.90 -33.75
CA GLY A 158 16.21 -19.52 -33.24
C GLY A 158 14.81 -18.94 -33.08
N SER A 159 13.92 -19.16 -34.05
CA SER A 159 12.52 -18.74 -33.97
C SER A 159 11.80 -19.38 -32.79
N MET A 160 11.95 -20.69 -32.57
CA MET A 160 11.37 -21.37 -31.41
C MET A 160 11.90 -20.81 -30.09
N ALA A 161 13.22 -20.62 -29.97
CA ALA A 161 13.85 -20.07 -28.77
C ALA A 161 13.38 -18.64 -28.47
N LEU A 162 13.27 -17.79 -29.51
CA LEU A 162 12.77 -16.42 -29.39
C LEU A 162 11.30 -16.39 -28.96
N THR A 163 10.45 -17.26 -29.52
CA THR A 163 9.04 -17.34 -29.12
C THR A 163 8.90 -17.73 -27.67
N ILE A 164 9.61 -18.77 -27.22
CA ILE A 164 9.59 -19.22 -25.83
C ILE A 164 10.05 -18.09 -24.91
N PHE A 165 11.21 -17.49 -25.18
CA PHE A 165 11.74 -16.41 -24.34
C PHE A 165 10.81 -15.19 -24.31
N SER A 166 10.30 -14.76 -25.46
CA SER A 166 9.45 -13.57 -25.54
C SER A 166 8.12 -13.78 -24.80
N PHE A 167 7.54 -14.98 -24.90
CA PHE A 167 6.34 -15.32 -24.15
C PHE A 167 6.60 -15.31 -22.64
N SER A 168 7.68 -15.97 -22.18
CA SER A 168 8.06 -15.96 -20.77
C SER A 168 8.34 -14.54 -20.25
N ALA A 169 9.12 -13.75 -20.98
CA ALA A 169 9.45 -12.38 -20.60
C ALA A 169 8.20 -11.49 -20.54
N THR A 170 7.30 -11.62 -21.52
CA THR A 170 6.04 -10.87 -21.55
C THR A 170 5.17 -11.24 -20.34
N LEU A 171 5.02 -12.52 -20.04
CA LEU A 171 4.23 -12.98 -18.89
C LEU A 171 4.80 -12.43 -17.57
N CYS A 172 6.11 -12.54 -17.38
CA CYS A 172 6.77 -12.03 -16.19
C CYS A 172 6.62 -10.51 -16.04
N LEU A 173 6.90 -9.76 -17.12
CA LEU A 173 6.79 -8.30 -17.13
C LEU A 173 5.34 -7.84 -16.91
N TRP A 174 4.37 -8.57 -17.46
CA TRP A 174 2.96 -8.28 -17.26
C TRP A 174 2.57 -8.45 -15.78
N ILE A 175 2.96 -9.56 -15.14
CA ILE A 175 2.72 -9.79 -13.70
C ILE A 175 3.37 -8.67 -12.86
N LEU A 176 4.61 -8.30 -13.16
CA LEU A 176 5.29 -7.19 -12.46
C LEU A 176 4.54 -5.87 -12.62
N ALA A 177 4.07 -5.58 -13.83
CA ALA A 177 3.40 -4.33 -14.14
C ALA A 177 2.07 -4.18 -13.39
N ILE A 178 1.27 -5.24 -13.26
CA ILE A 178 -0.03 -5.19 -12.57
C ILE A 178 0.10 -5.00 -11.06
N HIS A 179 1.24 -5.38 -10.46
CA HIS A 179 1.54 -5.20 -9.04
C HIS A 179 2.42 -3.97 -8.74
N ALA A 180 2.88 -3.24 -9.75
CA ALA A 180 3.90 -2.20 -9.59
C ALA A 180 3.47 -1.03 -8.69
N ASN A 181 2.16 -0.81 -8.51
CA ASN A 181 1.62 0.20 -7.62
C ASN A 181 0.50 -0.40 -6.75
N PRO A 182 0.57 -0.31 -5.41
CA PRO A 182 -0.42 -0.91 -4.53
C PRO A 182 -1.78 -0.18 -4.52
N TYR A 183 -1.87 1.05 -5.00
CA TYR A 183 -3.10 1.85 -5.00
C TYR A 183 -3.69 2.10 -6.40
N GLN A 184 -3.06 1.54 -7.44
CA GLN A 184 -3.48 1.69 -8.84
C GLN A 184 -3.40 0.36 -9.59
N GLY A 185 -4.18 0.21 -10.66
CA GLY A 185 -4.14 -0.99 -11.50
C GLY A 185 -5.18 -2.03 -11.11
N LEU A 186 -4.98 -3.25 -11.62
CA LEU A 186 -5.94 -4.36 -11.49
C LEU A 186 -5.93 -4.98 -10.09
N GLU A 187 -4.75 -5.12 -9.49
CA GLU A 187 -4.54 -5.76 -8.18
C GLU A 187 -4.30 -4.70 -7.08
N LYS A 188 -5.02 -3.58 -7.16
CA LYS A 188 -4.90 -2.49 -6.18
C LYS A 188 -5.58 -2.86 -4.86
N LEU A 189 -5.09 -2.27 -3.78
CA LEU A 189 -5.74 -2.32 -2.48
C LEU A 189 -7.00 -1.47 -2.48
N GLU A 190 -8.08 -2.08 -2.00
CA GLU A 190 -9.39 -1.43 -1.92
C GLU A 190 -9.55 -0.65 -0.60
N PRO A 191 -10.14 0.55 -0.63
CA PRO A 191 -10.35 1.35 0.57
C PRO A 191 -11.30 0.68 1.58
N THR A 192 -12.11 -0.28 1.12
CA THR A 192 -12.99 -1.10 1.96
C THR A 192 -12.22 -1.89 3.01
N LEU A 193 -10.91 -2.12 2.82
CA LEU A 193 -10.06 -2.72 3.84
C LEU A 193 -10.12 -1.95 5.17
N LEU A 194 -10.28 -0.62 5.17
CA LEU A 194 -10.45 0.18 6.39
C LEU A 194 -11.77 -0.07 7.14
N LEU A 195 -12.74 -0.74 6.49
CA LEU A 195 -14.05 -1.07 7.05
C LEU A 195 -14.12 -2.50 7.60
N THR A 196 -13.25 -3.40 7.14
CA THR A 196 -13.34 -4.83 7.47
C THR A 196 -12.87 -5.10 8.91
N GLU A 197 -13.74 -5.68 9.72
CA GLU A 197 -13.37 -6.11 11.09
C GLU A 197 -12.46 -7.37 11.08
N ASN A 198 -12.36 -8.07 9.94
CA ASN A 198 -11.57 -9.28 9.73
C ASN A 198 -10.40 -9.06 8.76
N ALA A 199 -9.20 -9.53 9.14
CA ALA A 199 -8.02 -9.59 8.28
C ALA A 199 -8.24 -10.54 7.08
N PRO A 200 -7.55 -10.35 5.95
CA PRO A 200 -7.76 -11.18 4.76
C PRO A 200 -7.44 -12.66 5.04
N GLN A 201 -8.40 -13.52 4.75
CA GLN A 201 -8.14 -14.92 4.45
C GLN A 201 -7.76 -14.98 2.97
N THR A 202 -6.49 -15.24 2.68
CA THR A 202 -5.96 -16.15 1.64
C THR A 202 -4.45 -16.05 1.66
#